data_AF-A0A2N6CT62-F1
#
_entry.id   AF-A0A2N6CT62-F1
#
_cell.length_a   1.000
_cell.length_b   1.000
_cell.length_c   1.000
_cell.angle_alpha   90.00
_cell.angle_beta   90.00
_cell.angle_gamma   90.00
#
_symmetry.space_group_name_H-M   'P 1'
#
loop_
_entity.id
_entity.type
_entity.pdbx_description
1 polymer ?
#
loop_
_entity_poly.entity_id
_entity_poly.type
_entity_poly.pdbx_seq_one_letter_code
_entity_poly.pdbx_strand_id
1 'polypeptide(L)'
;MNLYKKLNADDEKKRYFDALFQRLDKNTEYAPVGYLILFVLFSLGKLDAALDVAVKNLQGDMAYGFSDFLRLLDALLRFRHSSFTPENLDSIERSLASVKEQTFRIGERLAAIRAYRLSHGE
;
A
#
# COMPACT_ATOMS: atom_id res chain seq x y z
N MET A 1 -8.66 13.34 4.98
CA MET A 1 -9.38 12.14 5.49
C MET A 1 -10.80 12.43 6.00
N ASN A 2 -11.40 13.57 5.62
CA ASN A 2 -12.70 14.02 6.11
C ASN A 2 -13.87 13.59 5.19
N LEU A 3 -13.59 13.16 3.95
CA LEU A 3 -14.61 12.74 2.99
C LEU A 3 -15.17 11.35 3.34
N TYR A 4 -14.30 10.35 3.55
CA TYR A 4 -14.74 8.99 3.90
C TYR A 4 -15.59 8.94 5.17
N LYS A 5 -15.25 9.75 6.19
CA LYS A 5 -16.01 9.85 7.45
C LYS A 5 -17.42 10.42 7.27
N LYS A 6 -17.69 11.10 6.16
CA LYS A 6 -19.01 11.68 5.83
C LYS A 6 -19.88 10.73 4.99
N LEU A 7 -19.31 9.62 4.51
CA LEU A 7 -20.07 8.61 3.75
C LEU A 7 -20.83 7.75 4.76
N ASN A 8 -22.16 7.77 4.67
CA ASN A 8 -23.03 7.11 5.63
C ASN A 8 -23.50 5.75 5.12
N ALA A 9 -23.74 5.62 3.81
CA ALA A 9 -24.19 4.38 3.21
C ALA A 9 -23.00 3.47 2.84
N ASP A 10 -23.17 2.16 3.05
CA ASP A 10 -22.14 1.17 2.69
C ASP A 10 -21.87 1.16 1.18
N ASP A 11 -22.88 1.42 0.36
CA ASP A 11 -22.74 1.55 -1.09
C ASP A 11 -21.86 2.74 -1.49
N GLU A 12 -21.93 3.86 -0.77
CA GLU A 12 -21.08 5.02 -1.03
C GLU A 12 -19.62 4.72 -0.69
N LYS A 13 -19.39 4.06 0.45
CA LYS A 13 -18.05 3.62 0.85
C LYS A 13 -17.46 2.61 -0.13
N LYS A 14 -18.29 1.68 -0.62
CA LYS A 14 -17.89 0.73 -1.66
C LYS A 14 -17.48 1.46 -2.93
N ARG A 15 -18.34 2.37 -3.44
CA ARG A 15 -18.04 3.19 -4.62
C ARG A 15 -16.76 4.02 -4.45
N TYR A 16 -16.52 4.53 -3.25
CA TYR A 16 -15.31 5.27 -2.93
C TYR A 16 -14.06 4.39 -3.11
N PHE A 17 -14.04 3.18 -2.54
CA PHE A 17 -12.92 2.25 -2.71
C PHE A 17 -12.78 1.77 -4.15
N ASP A 18 -13.87 1.37 -4.81
CA ASP A 18 -13.86 0.94 -6.21
C ASP A 18 -13.21 2.01 -7.10
N ALA A 19 -13.56 3.27 -6.89
CA ALA A 19 -12.99 4.38 -7.64
C ALA A 19 -11.50 4.61 -7.32
N LEU A 20 -11.03 4.34 -6.11
CA LEU A 20 -9.60 4.41 -5.79
C LEU A 20 -8.83 3.25 -6.43
N PHE A 21 -9.35 2.03 -6.36
CA PHE A 21 -8.72 0.85 -6.96
C PHE A 21 -8.66 0.94 -8.49
N GLN A 22 -9.71 1.47 -9.14
CA GLN A 22 -9.70 1.71 -10.59
C GLN A 22 -8.60 2.69 -11.05
N ARG A 23 -8.16 3.59 -10.16
CA ARG A 23 -7.10 4.57 -10.46
C ARG A 23 -5.70 4.02 -10.18
N LEU A 24 -5.57 2.90 -9.49
CA LEU A 24 -4.31 2.16 -9.35
C LEU A 24 -4.09 1.31 -10.60
N ASP A 25 -3.91 1.96 -11.74
CA ASP A 25 -3.66 1.31 -13.03
C ASP A 25 -2.74 2.18 -13.88
N LYS A 26 -1.73 1.54 -14.49
CA LYS A 26 -0.69 2.21 -15.29
C LYS A 26 -1.22 2.92 -16.54
N ASN A 27 -2.42 2.56 -17.01
CA ASN A 27 -3.06 3.16 -18.17
C ASN A 27 -3.91 4.39 -17.82
N THR A 28 -3.93 4.80 -16.55
CA THR A 28 -4.68 5.98 -16.10
C THR A 28 -3.75 7.17 -15.85
N GLU A 29 -4.30 8.37 -15.96
CA GLU A 29 -3.60 9.62 -15.61
C GLU A 29 -3.15 9.68 -14.14
N TYR A 30 -3.70 8.80 -13.30
CA TYR A 30 -3.40 8.74 -11.86
C TYR A 30 -2.20 7.84 -11.53
N ALA A 31 -1.63 7.11 -12.50
CA ALA A 31 -0.49 6.23 -12.26
C ALA A 31 0.68 6.95 -11.55
N PRO A 32 1.12 8.16 -11.97
CA PRO A 32 2.21 8.88 -11.30
C PRO A 32 1.91 9.29 -9.86
N VAL A 33 0.64 9.32 -9.47
CA VAL A 33 0.18 9.66 -8.11
C VAL A 33 -0.39 8.45 -7.36
N GLY A 34 -0.11 7.22 -7.83
CA GLY A 34 -0.56 5.98 -7.19
C GLY A 34 -0.14 5.87 -5.73
N TYR A 35 1.00 6.46 -5.36
CA TYR A 35 1.45 6.54 -3.97
C TYR A 35 0.47 7.34 -3.07
N LEU A 36 -0.17 8.41 -3.56
CA LEU A 36 -1.18 9.12 -2.76
C LEU A 36 -2.40 8.24 -2.48
N ILE A 37 -2.78 7.42 -3.48
CA ILE A 37 -3.88 6.46 -3.33
C ILE A 37 -3.49 5.38 -2.31
N LEU A 38 -2.26 4.86 -2.35
CA LEU A 38 -1.72 3.96 -1.31
C LEU A 38 -1.84 4.60 0.08
N PHE A 39 -1.41 5.85 0.24
CA PHE A 39 -1.46 6.51 1.54
C PHE A 39 -2.88 6.58 2.11
N VAL A 40 -3.86 6.89 1.26
CA VAL A 40 -5.28 6.93 1.64
C VAL A 40 -5.78 5.54 2.02
N LEU A 41 -5.52 4.52 1.19
CA LEU A 41 -5.96 3.15 1.44
C LEU A 41 -5.33 2.56 2.69
N PHE A 42 -4.03 2.80 2.92
CA PHE A 42 -3.33 2.43 4.15
C PHE A 42 -4.01 3.06 5.38
N SER A 43 -4.28 4.37 5.32
CA SER A 43 -4.93 5.09 6.42
C SER A 43 -6.36 4.59 6.70
N LEU A 44 -7.01 3.94 5.73
CA LEU A 44 -8.35 3.36 5.83
C LEU A 44 -8.34 1.84 6.08
N GLY A 45 -7.17 1.24 6.38
CA GLY A 45 -7.06 -0.19 6.68
C GLY A 45 -7.28 -1.11 5.46
N LYS A 46 -7.04 -0.61 4.23
CA LYS A 46 -7.19 -1.35 2.97
C LYS A 46 -5.85 -1.63 2.28
N LEU A 47 -4.78 -1.79 3.06
CA LEU A 47 -3.44 -2.02 2.52
C LEU A 47 -3.35 -3.30 1.68
N ASP A 48 -3.91 -4.41 2.15
CA ASP A 48 -3.88 -5.71 1.46
C ASP A 48 -4.45 -5.61 0.03
N ALA A 49 -5.69 -5.13 -0.09
CA ALA A 49 -6.32 -4.89 -1.38
C ALA A 49 -5.57 -3.87 -2.25
N ALA A 50 -4.93 -2.86 -1.64
CA ALA A 50 -4.13 -1.88 -2.38
C ALA A 50 -2.89 -2.53 -3.00
N LEU A 51 -2.20 -3.41 -2.27
CA LEU A 51 -1.03 -4.15 -2.74
C LEU A 51 -1.41 -5.06 -3.91
N ASP A 52 -2.49 -5.85 -3.77
CA ASP A 52 -2.96 -6.75 -4.82
C ASP A 52 -3.24 -6.02 -6.13
N VAL A 53 -3.99 -4.91 -6.04
CA VAL A 53 -4.34 -4.10 -7.22
C VAL A 53 -3.09 -3.46 -7.83
N ALA A 54 -2.20 -2.87 -7.01
CA ALA A 54 -1.01 -2.20 -7.51
C ALA A 54 -0.02 -3.17 -8.17
N VAL A 55 0.26 -4.32 -7.56
CA VAL A 55 1.16 -5.34 -8.14
C VAL A 55 0.63 -5.82 -9.50
N LYS A 56 -0.70 -5.98 -9.62
CA LYS A 56 -1.34 -6.43 -10.85
C LYS A 56 -1.37 -5.36 -11.95
N ASN A 57 -1.72 -4.13 -11.60
CA ASN A 57 -2.12 -3.11 -12.58
C ASN A 57 -1.12 -1.96 -12.76
N LEU A 58 -0.30 -1.66 -11.75
CA LEU A 58 0.70 -0.59 -11.83
C LEU A 58 2.08 -1.11 -12.23
N GLN A 59 2.41 -2.35 -11.92
CA GLN A 59 3.72 -2.91 -12.28
C GLN A 59 4.01 -2.81 -13.79
N GLY A 60 5.26 -2.44 -14.10
CA GLY A 60 5.74 -2.17 -15.45
C GLY A 60 5.15 -0.89 -16.04
N ASP A 61 4.76 0.08 -15.22
CA ASP A 61 4.48 1.42 -15.71
C ASP A 61 5.78 2.14 -16.13
N MET A 62 5.67 3.03 -17.10
CA MET A 62 6.81 3.81 -17.61
C MET A 62 6.90 5.22 -17.00
N ALA A 63 6.03 5.52 -16.02
CA ALA A 63 5.85 6.84 -15.43
C ALA A 63 6.21 6.90 -13.93
N TYR A 64 6.97 5.91 -13.46
CA TYR A 64 7.42 5.75 -12.07
C TYR A 64 6.31 5.56 -11.02
N GLY A 65 5.07 5.32 -11.44
CA GLY A 65 3.90 5.19 -10.56
C GLY A 65 4.03 4.05 -9.54
N PHE A 66 4.47 2.87 -9.98
CA PHE A 66 4.70 1.72 -9.11
C PHE A 66 5.97 1.86 -8.28
N SER A 67 7.03 2.45 -8.86
CA SER A 67 8.26 2.75 -8.10
C SER A 67 7.99 3.72 -6.95
N ASP A 68 7.22 4.79 -7.18
CA ASP A 68 6.83 5.74 -6.13
C ASP A 68 5.85 5.14 -5.13
N PHE A 69 4.96 4.24 -5.57
CA PHE A 69 4.11 3.45 -4.70
C PHE A 69 4.97 2.62 -3.72
N LEU A 70 5.96 1.87 -4.22
CA LEU A 70 6.87 1.07 -3.40
C LEU A 70 7.77 1.95 -2.51
N ARG A 71 8.21 3.10 -3.00
CA ARG A 71 8.99 4.07 -2.22
C ARG A 71 8.20 4.62 -1.03
N LEU A 72 6.92 4.94 -1.22
CA LEU A 72 6.06 5.33 -0.11
C LEU A 72 5.85 4.17 0.86
N LEU A 73 5.67 2.94 0.38
CA LEU A 73 5.56 1.78 1.27
C LEU A 73 6.82 1.60 2.13
N ASP A 74 8.02 1.74 1.55
CA ASP A 74 9.29 1.75 2.29
C ASP A 74 9.32 2.86 3.36
N ALA A 75 8.88 4.07 3.00
CA ALA A 75 8.82 5.20 3.92
C ALA A 75 7.81 4.97 5.07
N LEU A 76 6.64 4.38 4.78
CA LEU A 76 5.66 4.04 5.80
C LEU A 76 6.21 2.98 6.76
N LEU A 77 6.87 1.94 6.26
CA LEU A 77 7.56 0.95 7.10
C LEU A 77 8.66 1.61 7.94
N ARG A 78 9.37 2.61 7.42
CA ARG A 78 10.40 3.33 8.19
C ARG A 78 9.83 4.15 9.33
N PHE A 79 8.82 4.98 9.04
CA PHE A 79 8.40 6.06 9.93
C PHE A 79 7.11 5.77 10.68
N ARG A 80 6.33 4.79 10.22
CA ARG A 80 5.03 4.39 10.81
C ARG A 80 4.95 2.88 11.06
N HIS A 81 6.07 2.22 11.31
CA HIS A 81 6.13 0.77 11.59
C HIS A 81 5.12 0.29 12.65
N SER A 82 4.86 1.06 13.70
CA SER A 82 3.89 0.72 14.75
C SER A 82 2.44 0.70 14.26
N SER A 83 2.14 1.30 13.11
CA SER A 83 0.80 1.31 12.52
C SER A 83 0.46 0.06 11.68
N PHE A 84 1.43 -0.83 11.44
CA PHE A 84 1.22 -2.05 10.65
C PHE A 84 0.80 -3.20 11.55
N THR A 85 -0.27 -3.91 11.23
CA THR A 85 -0.59 -5.17 11.92
C THR A 85 0.32 -6.30 11.46
N PRO A 86 0.45 -7.43 12.19
CA PRO A 86 1.17 -8.61 11.70
C PRO A 86 0.69 -9.06 10.32
N GLU A 87 -0.62 -9.05 10.09
CA GLU A 87 -1.24 -9.42 8.81
C GLU A 87 -0.82 -8.45 7.69
N ASN A 88 -0.64 -7.16 8.00
CA ASN A 88 -0.11 -6.22 7.03
C ASN A 88 1.33 -6.56 6.63
N LEU A 89 2.18 -6.95 7.58
CA LEU A 89 3.56 -7.34 7.30
C LEU A 89 3.59 -8.60 6.42
N ASP A 90 2.75 -9.59 6.72
CA ASP A 90 2.61 -10.82 5.94
C ASP A 90 2.09 -10.56 4.52
N SER A 91 1.11 -9.66 4.37
CA SER A 91 0.61 -9.26 3.06
C SER A 91 1.68 -8.56 2.22
N ILE A 92 2.45 -7.63 2.80
CA ILE A 92 3.57 -7.00 2.08
C ILE A 92 4.56 -8.05 1.63
N GLU A 93 4.97 -8.96 2.51
CA GLU A 93 5.93 -10.03 2.20
C GLU A 93 5.45 -10.91 1.05
N ARG A 94 4.18 -11.33 1.08
CA ARG A 94 3.57 -12.11 -0.02
C ARG A 94 3.51 -11.33 -1.33
N SER A 95 3.12 -10.06 -1.29
CA SER A 95 3.06 -9.22 -2.48
C SER A 95 4.45 -9.02 -3.11
N LEU A 96 5.50 -8.84 -2.31
CA LEU A 96 6.88 -8.68 -2.80
C LEU A 96 7.36 -9.88 -3.62
N ALA A 97 6.91 -11.10 -3.32
CA ALA A 97 7.27 -12.29 -4.09
C ALA A 97 6.83 -12.21 -5.57
N SER A 98 5.83 -11.38 -5.88
CA SER A 98 5.32 -11.17 -7.24
C SER A 98 5.84 -9.89 -7.92
N VAL A 99 6.69 -9.11 -7.23
CA VAL A 99 7.27 -7.87 -7.75
C VAL A 99 8.56 -8.19 -8.52
N LYS A 100 8.62 -7.75 -9.78
CA LYS A 100 9.76 -7.90 -10.70
C LYS A 100 10.66 -6.67 -10.74
N GLU A 101 10.30 -5.61 -10.03
CA GLU A 101 11.00 -4.32 -9.98
C GLU A 101 11.82 -4.19 -8.69
N GLN A 102 12.66 -3.14 -8.60
CA GLN A 102 13.42 -2.85 -7.39
C GLN A 102 12.48 -2.56 -6.20
N THR A 103 12.63 -3.32 -5.12
CA THR A 103 11.79 -3.27 -3.91
C THR A 103 12.37 -2.40 -2.78
N PHE A 104 13.36 -1.55 -3.09
CA PHE A 104 14.07 -0.70 -2.13
C PHE A 104 14.63 -1.49 -0.94
N ARG A 105 14.22 -1.14 0.30
CA ARG A 105 14.62 -1.82 1.54
C ARG A 105 13.43 -2.44 2.26
N ILE A 106 12.33 -2.70 1.54
CA ILE A 106 11.06 -3.15 2.14
C ILE A 106 11.27 -4.48 2.89
N GLY A 107 11.97 -5.44 2.27
CA GLY A 107 12.26 -6.73 2.90
C GLY A 107 13.07 -6.61 4.19
N GLU A 108 14.14 -5.81 4.19
CA GLU A 108 14.97 -5.57 5.37
C GLU A 108 14.20 -4.85 6.47
N ARG A 109 13.29 -3.94 6.11
CA ARG A 109 12.42 -3.29 7.09
C ARG A 109 11.42 -4.25 7.71
N LEU A 110 10.80 -5.13 6.92
CA LEU A 110 9.92 -6.17 7.46
C LEU A 110 10.66 -7.02 8.49
N ALA A 111 11.85 -7.50 8.15
CA ALA A 111 12.68 -8.27 9.06
C ALA A 111 13.04 -7.47 10.33
N ALA A 112 13.45 -6.21 10.19
CA ALA A 112 13.79 -5.36 11.32
C ALA A 112 12.59 -5.07 12.24
N ILE A 113 11.42 -4.82 11.68
CA ILE A 113 10.18 -4.57 12.44
C ILE A 113 9.80 -5.83 13.22
N ARG A 114 9.82 -7.00 12.59
CA ARG A 114 9.51 -8.27 13.27
C ARG A 114 10.49 -8.54 14.42
N ALA A 115 11.80 -8.38 14.18
CA ALA A 115 12.81 -8.55 15.23
C ALA A 115 12.64 -7.55 16.38
N TYR A 116 12.30 -6.30 16.07
CA TYR A 116 11.99 -5.29 17.08
C TYR A 116 10.79 -5.70 17.93
N ARG A 117 9.68 -6.13 17.32
CA ARG A 117 8.47 -6.57 18.05
C ARG A 117 8.73 -7.76 18.95
N LEU A 118 9.42 -8.78 18.44
CA LEU A 118 9.81 -9.96 19.21
C LEU A 118 10.67 -9.60 20.45
N SER A 119 11.56 -8.62 20.33
CA SER A 119 12.39 -8.18 21.46
C SER A 119 11.63 -7.32 22.49
N HIS A 120 10.45 -6.81 22.15
CA HIS A 120 9.60 -5.98 23.02
C HIS A 120 8.31 -6.69 23.46
N GLY A 121 8.12 -7.97 23.09
CA GLY A 121 6.95 -8.76 23.48
C GLY A 121 5.65 -8.41 22.74
N GLU A 122 5.77 -7.81 21.56
CA GLU A 122 4.66 -7.52 20.63
C GLU A 122 4.51 -8.58 19.53
#